data_AF-A0A351ISB5-F1
#
_entry.id   AF-A0A351ISB5-F1
#
_cell.length_a   1.000
_cell.length_b   1.000
_cell.length_c   1.000
_cell.angle_alpha   90.00
_cell.angle_beta   90.00
_cell.angle_gamma   90.00
#
_symmetry.space_group_name_H-M   'P 1'
#
loop_
_entity.id
_entity.type
_entity.pdbx_description
1 polymer ?
#
loop_
_entity_poly.entity_id
_entity_poly.type
_entity_poly.pdbx_seq_one_letter_code
_entity_poly.pdbx_strand_id
1 'polypeptide(L)'
;MTHKAFTLIELLVVISIISLLSAIGVASLNSARSKARYAKAVADMKSMDTAVQLYYDANNAWPRDTNEATDRGAPTANPITSYMATWPTPPCAGWVYDYFFEFSWRKMVQVNLINASGVYINSYCIQVGDAPNNFCNIGSSKLITAVTNKAITCSEIAPII
;
A
#
# COMPACT_ATOMS: atom_id res chain seq x y z
N MET A 1 44.99 -24.92 36.45
CA MET A 1 44.10 -24.09 35.63
C MET A 1 42.74 -24.06 36.32
N THR A 2 42.33 -22.93 36.91
CA THR A 2 41.05 -22.83 37.63
C THR A 2 39.95 -22.45 36.63
N HIS A 3 39.15 -23.43 36.24
CA HIS A 3 37.93 -23.19 35.46
C HIS A 3 36.87 -22.59 36.38
N LYS A 4 36.42 -21.35 36.08
CA LYS A 4 35.26 -20.75 36.74
C LYS A 4 34.01 -21.44 36.23
N ALA A 5 33.30 -22.14 37.11
CA ALA A 5 31.97 -22.66 36.82
C ALA A 5 30.94 -21.55 37.00
N PHE A 6 30.06 -21.37 36.00
CA PHE A 6 28.93 -20.45 36.07
C PHE A 6 27.89 -20.99 37.07
N THR A 7 27.26 -20.12 37.86
CA THR A 7 26.20 -20.55 38.76
C THR A 7 24.87 -20.70 38.01
N LEU A 8 24.06 -21.68 38.41
CA LEU A 8 22.70 -21.90 37.86
C LEU A 8 21.82 -20.65 37.98
N ILE A 9 21.97 -19.89 39.06
CA ILE A 9 21.19 -18.68 39.32
C ILE A 9 21.59 -17.53 38.40
N GLU A 10 22.89 -17.37 38.09
CA GLU A 10 23.35 -16.36 37.12
C GLU A 10 22.74 -16.62 35.75
N LEU A 11 22.72 -17.88 35.31
CA LEU A 11 22.13 -18.22 34.01
C LEU A 11 20.61 -18.01 34.00
N LEU A 12 19.93 -18.32 35.11
CA LEU A 12 18.48 -18.15 35.24
C LEU A 12 18.05 -16.67 35.20
N VAL A 13 18.78 -15.77 35.86
CA VAL A 13 18.48 -14.34 35.83
C VAL A 13 18.74 -13.74 34.44
N VAL A 14 19.76 -14.21 33.72
CA VAL A 14 20.05 -13.69 32.38
C VAL A 14 18.94 -14.04 31.39
N ILE A 15 18.47 -15.29 31.38
CA ILE A 15 17.37 -15.69 30.47
C ILE A 15 16.04 -15.02 30.84
N SER A 16 15.81 -14.71 32.11
CA SER A 16 14.59 -14.02 32.54
C SER A 16 14.57 -12.57 32.07
N ILE A 17 15.72 -11.87 32.12
CA ILE A 17 15.82 -10.49 31.61
C ILE A 17 15.74 -10.47 30.08
N ILE A 18 16.41 -11.38 29.37
CA ILE A 18 16.37 -11.46 27.90
C ILE A 18 14.94 -11.73 27.42
N SER A 19 14.19 -12.63 28.08
CA SER A 19 12.82 -12.93 27.66
C SER A 19 11.88 -11.74 27.84
N LEU A 20 12.01 -10.99 28.93
CA LEU A 20 11.23 -9.77 29.16
C LEU A 20 11.52 -8.69 28.11
N LEU A 21 12.81 -8.42 27.84
CA LEU A 21 13.20 -7.41 26.84
C LEU A 21 12.79 -7.82 25.42
N SER A 22 12.93 -9.11 25.09
CA SER A 22 12.53 -9.67 23.79
C SER A 22 11.04 -9.50 23.53
N ALA A 23 10.19 -9.76 24.53
CA ALA A 23 8.74 -9.63 24.40
C ALA A 23 8.31 -8.20 24.02
N ILE A 24 8.88 -7.18 24.67
CA ILE A 24 8.62 -5.78 24.36
C ILE A 24 9.16 -5.40 22.97
N GLY A 25 10.35 -5.91 22.63
CA GLY A 25 10.97 -5.70 21.32
C GLY A 25 10.10 -6.16 20.15
N VAL A 26 9.56 -7.39 20.23
CA VAL A 26 8.72 -7.96 19.16
C VAL A 26 7.44 -7.15 18.94
N ALA A 27 6.76 -6.71 20.01
CA ALA A 27 5.55 -5.89 19.89
C ALA A 27 5.82 -4.55 19.18
N SER A 28 6.94 -3.91 19.49
CA SER A 28 7.35 -2.65 18.85
C SER A 28 7.67 -2.82 17.36
N LEU A 29 8.32 -3.93 16.99
CA LEU A 29 8.70 -4.23 15.61
C LEU A 29 7.49 -4.46 14.71
N ASN A 30 6.44 -5.11 15.22
CA ASN A 30 5.21 -5.35 14.45
C ASN A 30 4.50 -4.04 14.08
N SER A 31 4.44 -3.07 15.00
CA SER A 31 3.88 -1.75 14.71
C SER A 31 4.74 -0.98 13.69
N ALA A 32 6.08 -1.03 13.84
CA ALA A 32 7.01 -0.39 12.92
C ALA A 32 6.89 -0.95 11.49
N ARG A 33 6.81 -2.28 11.34
CA ARG A 33 6.60 -2.94 10.04
C ARG A 33 5.30 -2.51 9.38
N SER A 34 4.22 -2.42 10.15
CA SER A 34 2.92 -2.01 9.62
C SER A 34 2.92 -0.56 9.10
N LYS A 35 3.59 0.35 9.82
CA LYS A 35 3.79 1.74 9.38
C LYS A 35 4.71 1.84 8.16
N ALA A 36 5.76 1.01 8.09
CA ALA A 36 6.66 0.97 6.94
C ALA A 36 5.94 0.52 5.66
N ARG A 37 5.08 -0.51 5.75
CA ARG A 37 4.23 -0.96 4.64
C ARG A 37 3.28 0.13 4.17
N TYR A 38 2.68 0.85 5.11
CA TYR A 38 1.84 2.00 4.81
C TYR A 38 2.59 3.09 4.05
N ALA A 39 3.77 3.50 4.54
CA ALA A 39 4.60 4.51 3.89
C ALA A 39 5.03 4.08 2.48
N LYS A 40 5.42 2.81 2.31
CA LYS A 40 5.71 2.24 0.99
C LYS A 40 4.50 2.34 0.06
N ALA A 41 3.32 1.93 0.53
CA ALA A 41 2.13 1.95 -0.30
C ALA A 41 1.74 3.36 -0.77
N VAL A 42 1.88 4.35 0.10
CA VAL A 42 1.64 5.75 -0.26
C VAL A 42 2.66 6.24 -1.30
N ALA A 43 3.94 5.88 -1.15
CA ALA A 43 4.98 6.23 -2.11
C ALA A 43 4.72 5.59 -3.49
N ASP A 44 4.36 4.31 -3.49
CA ASP A 44 4.01 3.56 -4.71
C ASP A 44 2.81 4.19 -5.43
N MET A 45 1.72 4.50 -4.71
CA MET A 45 0.55 5.16 -5.30
C MET A 45 0.86 6.57 -5.83
N LYS A 46 1.75 7.32 -5.16
CA LYS A 46 2.19 8.64 -5.64
C LYS A 46 3.01 8.54 -6.92
N SER A 47 3.78 7.47 -7.09
CA SER A 47 4.50 7.23 -8.35
C SER A 47 3.53 6.98 -9.50
N MET A 48 2.42 6.27 -9.25
CA MET A 48 1.37 6.06 -10.23
C MET A 48 0.62 7.34 -10.57
N ASP A 49 0.31 8.18 -9.58
CA ASP A 49 -0.26 9.51 -9.79
C ASP A 49 0.62 10.37 -10.74
N THR A 50 1.93 10.36 -10.49
CA THR A 50 2.88 11.06 -11.35
C THR A 50 2.84 10.51 -12.78
N ALA A 51 2.74 9.19 -12.95
CA ALA A 51 2.64 8.57 -14.27
C ALA A 51 1.33 8.91 -15.01
N VAL A 52 0.22 9.00 -14.27
CA VAL A 52 -1.07 9.47 -14.82
C VAL A 52 -0.95 10.90 -15.34
N GLN A 53 -0.31 11.78 -14.57
CA GLN A 53 -0.08 13.18 -14.98
C GLN A 53 0.83 13.28 -16.20
N LEU A 54 1.93 12.51 -16.23
CA LEU A 54 2.81 12.44 -17.40
C LEU A 54 2.10 11.93 -18.65
N TYR A 55 1.21 10.95 -18.51
CA TYR A 55 0.37 10.48 -19.62
C TYR A 55 -0.51 11.61 -20.15
N TYR A 56 -1.13 12.39 -19.27
CA TYR A 56 -1.96 13.53 -19.65
C TYR A 56 -1.14 14.61 -20.39
N ASP A 57 0.03 14.95 -19.86
CA ASP A 57 0.92 15.94 -20.49
C ASP A 57 1.36 15.51 -21.90
N ALA A 58 1.56 14.21 -22.12
CA ALA A 58 1.98 13.67 -23.41
C ALA A 58 0.83 13.49 -24.42
N ASN A 59 -0.37 13.13 -23.96
CA ASN A 59 -1.48 12.72 -24.85
C ASN A 59 -2.66 13.70 -24.86
N ASN A 60 -2.61 14.75 -24.02
CA ASN A 60 -3.69 15.72 -23.78
C ASN A 60 -5.04 15.05 -23.44
N ALA A 61 -4.97 13.85 -22.88
CA ALA A 61 -6.10 12.99 -22.55
C ALA A 61 -5.74 12.16 -21.31
N TRP A 62 -6.71 11.90 -20.45
CA TRP A 62 -6.47 11.09 -19.27
C TRP A 62 -6.38 9.61 -19.62
N PRO A 63 -5.52 8.84 -18.93
CA PRO A 63 -5.37 7.42 -19.20
C PRO A 63 -6.67 6.70 -18.87
N ARG A 64 -7.21 5.99 -19.85
CA ARG A 64 -8.37 5.12 -19.68
C ARG A 64 -7.89 3.72 -19.37
N ASP A 65 -8.32 3.17 -18.24
CA ASP A 65 -8.36 1.72 -18.11
C ASP A 65 -9.60 1.21 -18.87
N THR A 66 -9.37 0.39 -19.90
CA THR A 66 -10.45 -0.18 -20.72
C THR A 66 -11.00 -1.48 -20.14
N ASN A 67 -10.34 -2.08 -19.13
CA ASN A 67 -10.57 -3.44 -18.65
C ASN A 67 -10.76 -3.54 -17.13
N GLU A 68 -11.23 -2.46 -16.48
CA GLU A 68 -11.40 -2.30 -15.02
C GLU A 68 -12.05 -3.51 -14.30
N ALA A 69 -13.02 -4.18 -14.95
CA ALA A 69 -13.71 -5.33 -14.35
C ALA A 69 -12.88 -6.63 -14.35
N THR A 70 -11.84 -6.72 -15.18
CA THR A 70 -11.07 -7.95 -15.45
C THR A 70 -9.57 -7.82 -15.15
N ASP A 71 -9.03 -6.61 -15.01
CA ASP A 71 -7.58 -6.36 -14.86
C ASP A 71 -7.23 -5.67 -13.53
N ARG A 72 -7.70 -6.23 -12.40
CA ARG A 72 -7.23 -5.79 -11.08
C ARG A 72 -5.73 -6.09 -10.93
N GLY A 73 -4.88 -5.09 -11.17
CA GLY A 73 -3.41 -5.25 -11.23
C GLY A 73 -2.81 -4.57 -12.47
N ALA A 74 -1.59 -4.93 -12.86
CA ALA A 74 -1.02 -4.53 -14.16
C ALA A 74 -0.08 -5.60 -14.70
N PRO A 75 0.37 -5.59 -15.99
CA PRO A 75 0.12 -4.64 -17.10
C PRO A 75 -0.03 -5.33 -18.48
N THR A 76 -1.21 -5.44 -19.07
CA THR A 76 -1.27 -5.56 -20.55
C THR A 76 -2.23 -4.57 -21.20
N ALA A 77 -3.15 -3.97 -20.45
CA ALA A 77 -4.11 -3.00 -20.99
C ALA A 77 -3.94 -1.55 -20.47
N ASN A 78 -3.01 -1.31 -19.53
CA ASN A 78 -2.96 -0.05 -18.80
C ASN A 78 -2.04 1.03 -19.44
N PRO A 79 -2.57 2.15 -19.98
CA PRO A 79 -1.79 3.17 -20.67
C PRO A 79 -0.64 3.80 -19.86
N ILE A 80 -0.76 3.91 -18.54
CA ILE A 80 0.27 4.54 -17.69
C ILE A 80 1.54 3.69 -17.51
N THR A 81 1.51 2.42 -17.89
CA THR A 81 2.65 1.49 -17.75
C THR A 81 3.86 1.94 -18.56
N SER A 82 3.64 2.68 -19.66
CA SER A 82 4.69 3.29 -20.48
C SER A 82 5.34 4.54 -19.85
N TYR A 83 4.70 5.13 -18.82
CA TYR A 83 5.17 6.31 -18.09
C TYR A 83 5.76 5.95 -16.72
N MET A 84 5.99 4.66 -16.46
CA MET A 84 6.63 4.13 -15.26
C MET A 84 7.76 3.18 -15.63
N ALA A 85 8.88 3.25 -14.92
CA ALA A 85 9.99 2.32 -15.15
C ALA A 85 9.64 0.87 -14.77
N THR A 86 8.83 0.68 -13.74
CA THR A 86 8.36 -0.63 -13.28
C THR A 86 7.04 -0.45 -12.53
N TRP A 87 6.10 -1.37 -12.72
CA TRP A 87 4.87 -1.36 -11.94
C TRP A 87 5.17 -1.64 -10.46
N PRO A 88 4.63 -0.85 -9.51
CA PRO A 88 4.96 -1.03 -8.11
C PRO A 88 4.48 -2.38 -7.57
N THR A 89 5.31 -3.04 -6.77
CA THR A 89 4.91 -4.24 -6.05
C THR A 89 4.26 -3.87 -4.72
N PRO A 90 3.03 -4.31 -4.44
CA PRO A 90 2.33 -3.98 -3.21
C PRO A 90 3.02 -4.59 -1.98
N PRO A 91 2.79 -4.03 -0.78
CA PRO A 91 3.49 -4.45 0.44
C PRO A 91 3.07 -5.83 0.95
N CYS A 92 1.98 -6.40 0.43
CA CYS A 92 1.42 -7.69 0.83
C CYS A 92 1.21 -8.57 -0.40
N ALA A 93 1.44 -9.87 -0.24
CA ALA A 93 1.19 -10.85 -1.30
C ALA A 93 -0.30 -10.91 -1.66
N GLY A 94 -0.59 -11.03 -2.96
CA GLY A 94 -1.95 -11.08 -3.50
C GLY A 94 -2.71 -9.74 -3.47
N TRP A 95 -2.10 -8.67 -2.95
CA TRP A 95 -2.65 -7.33 -3.11
C TRP A 95 -2.27 -6.81 -4.49
N VAL A 96 -3.00 -5.83 -4.98
CA VAL A 96 -2.76 -5.22 -6.29
C VAL A 96 -2.93 -3.71 -6.21
N TYR A 97 -2.10 -3.01 -6.97
CA TYR A 97 -2.38 -1.64 -7.34
C TYR A 97 -3.21 -1.63 -8.61
N ASP A 98 -4.15 -0.70 -8.67
CA ASP A 98 -5.08 -0.57 -9.78
C ASP A 98 -5.38 0.92 -9.98
N TYR A 99 -5.73 1.34 -11.18
CA TYR A 99 -6.29 2.67 -11.39
C TYR A 99 -7.44 2.61 -12.39
N PHE A 100 -8.45 3.44 -12.16
CA PHE A 100 -9.58 3.53 -13.08
C PHE A 100 -9.88 4.99 -13.42
N PHE A 101 -10.44 5.19 -14.61
CA PHE A 101 -10.97 6.47 -15.05
C PHE A 101 -12.47 6.35 -15.25
N GLU A 102 -13.23 7.15 -14.50
CA GLU A 102 -14.68 7.23 -14.65
C GLU A 102 -15.04 8.24 -15.75
N PHE A 103 -15.77 7.80 -16.78
CA PHE A 103 -16.20 8.64 -17.92
C PHE A 103 -17.59 9.26 -17.75
N SER A 104 -18.33 8.86 -16.72
CA SER A 104 -19.71 9.27 -16.53
C SER A 104 -19.80 10.68 -15.90
N TRP A 105 -20.79 10.93 -15.05
CA TRP A 105 -20.92 12.18 -14.28
C TRP A 105 -19.71 12.47 -13.37
N ARG A 106 -18.80 11.50 -13.16
CA ARG A 106 -17.59 11.59 -12.32
C ARG A 106 -16.33 11.74 -13.18
N LYS A 107 -15.88 12.97 -13.43
CA LYS A 107 -14.58 13.20 -14.08
C LYS A 107 -13.43 13.07 -13.07
N MET A 108 -12.97 11.85 -12.83
CA MET A 108 -11.85 11.58 -11.92
C MET A 108 -11.05 10.35 -12.32
N VAL A 109 -9.74 10.39 -12.05
CA VAL A 109 -8.88 9.21 -12.02
C VAL A 109 -8.75 8.76 -10.58
N GLN A 110 -8.87 7.46 -10.32
CA GLN A 110 -8.66 6.91 -8.98
C GLN A 110 -7.60 5.81 -9.01
N VAL A 111 -6.55 5.95 -8.20
CA VAL A 111 -5.53 4.94 -7.94
C VAL A 111 -5.88 4.23 -6.65
N ASN A 112 -5.83 2.91 -6.64
CA ASN A 112 -6.29 2.06 -5.55
C ASN A 112 -5.22 1.05 -5.16
N LEU A 113 -5.19 0.74 -3.87
CA LEU A 113 -4.58 -0.46 -3.32
C LEU A 113 -5.71 -1.39 -2.90
N ILE A 114 -5.76 -2.56 -3.51
CA ILE A 114 -6.81 -3.55 -3.31
C ILE A 114 -6.18 -4.79 -2.68
N ASN A 115 -6.83 -5.36 -1.67
CA ASN A 115 -6.37 -6.61 -1.09
C ASN A 115 -6.76 -7.82 -1.96
N ALA A 116 -6.27 -9.01 -1.58
CA ALA A 116 -6.57 -10.26 -2.30
C ALA A 116 -8.07 -10.60 -2.40
N SER A 117 -8.91 -10.04 -1.52
CA SER A 117 -10.36 -10.24 -1.53
C SER A 117 -11.12 -9.20 -2.37
N GLY A 118 -10.43 -8.28 -3.03
CA GLY A 118 -11.07 -7.21 -3.81
C GLY A 118 -11.54 -6.01 -2.99
N VAL A 119 -11.11 -5.87 -1.74
CA VAL A 119 -11.45 -4.73 -0.87
C VAL A 119 -10.44 -3.61 -1.06
N TYR A 120 -10.93 -2.40 -1.30
CA TYR A 120 -10.13 -1.17 -1.34
C TYR A 120 -9.55 -0.84 0.04
N ILE A 121 -8.22 -0.88 0.15
CA ILE A 121 -7.49 -0.58 1.39
C ILE A 121 -7.07 0.88 1.44
N ASN A 122 -6.63 1.41 0.31
CA ASN A 122 -6.21 2.80 0.17
C ASN A 122 -6.59 3.29 -1.23
N SER A 123 -7.01 4.53 -1.33
CA SER A 123 -7.42 5.14 -2.58
C SER A 123 -6.92 6.58 -2.65
N TYR A 124 -6.44 6.95 -3.82
CA TYR A 124 -6.04 8.29 -4.19
C TYR A 124 -6.86 8.71 -5.41
N CYS A 125 -7.42 9.91 -5.40
CA CYS A 125 -8.19 10.41 -6.52
C CYS A 125 -7.58 11.69 -7.06
N ILE A 126 -7.70 11.88 -8.37
CA ILE A 126 -7.30 13.08 -9.10
C ILE A 126 -8.57 13.62 -9.75
N GLN A 127 -8.92 14.86 -9.44
CA GLN A 127 -10.03 15.52 -10.11
C GLN A 127 -9.60 15.95 -11.51
N VAL A 128 -10.47 15.67 -12.48
CA VAL A 128 -10.22 15.96 -13.88
C VAL A 128 -11.16 17.07 -14.36
N GLY A 129 -10.61 18.26 -14.61
CA GLY A 129 -11.34 19.44 -15.05
C GLY A 129 -12.29 20.03 -14.00
N ASP A 130 -13.13 20.99 -14.43
CA ASP A 130 -14.10 21.69 -13.57
C ASP A 130 -15.38 20.86 -13.37
N ALA A 131 -15.25 19.65 -12.80
CA ALA A 131 -16.42 18.91 -12.37
C ALA A 131 -17.18 19.74 -11.31
N PRO A 132 -18.51 19.96 -11.47
CA PRO A 132 -19.29 20.83 -10.57
C PRO A 132 -19.34 20.33 -9.12
N ASN A 133 -18.93 19.09 -8.90
CA ASN A 133 -18.82 18.40 -7.64
C ASN A 133 -17.40 17.90 -7.44
N ASN A 134 -16.86 18.20 -6.26
CA ASN A 134 -15.57 17.73 -5.82
C ASN A 134 -15.69 16.23 -5.47
N PHE A 135 -15.73 15.34 -6.46
CA PHE A 135 -15.93 13.90 -6.28
C PHE A 135 -14.84 13.24 -5.45
N CYS A 136 -13.64 13.80 -5.52
CA CYS A 136 -12.57 13.47 -4.60
C CYS A 136 -12.93 13.72 -3.13
N ASN A 137 -13.96 14.52 -2.86
CA ASN A 137 -14.42 14.92 -1.54
C ASN A 137 -15.70 14.21 -1.11
N ILE A 138 -16.31 13.36 -1.95
CA ILE A 138 -17.54 12.61 -1.61
C ILE A 138 -17.14 11.19 -1.21
N GLY A 139 -16.65 11.04 0.01
CA GLY A 139 -16.30 9.75 0.58
C GLY A 139 -15.07 9.11 -0.08
N SER A 140 -13.91 9.37 0.52
CA SER A 140 -12.54 8.91 0.17
C SER A 140 -11.69 9.92 -0.60
N SER A 141 -10.97 10.75 0.18
CA SER A 141 -9.66 11.39 -0.10
C SER A 141 -9.57 12.53 -1.13
N LYS A 142 -10.02 13.72 -0.74
CA LYS A 142 -9.39 14.96 -1.17
C LYS A 142 -7.99 14.97 -0.54
N LEU A 143 -6.94 14.89 -1.35
CA LEU A 143 -5.54 15.20 -0.98
C LEU A 143 -5.13 14.75 0.44
N ILE A 144 -4.49 13.58 0.54
CA ILE A 144 -3.88 13.10 1.80
C ILE A 144 -4.90 13.03 2.94
N THR A 145 -5.82 12.07 2.95
CA THR A 145 -6.47 11.44 4.14
C THR A 145 -7.75 10.70 3.72
N ALA A 146 -7.63 9.51 3.14
CA ALA A 146 -8.64 8.48 3.32
C ALA A 146 -7.93 7.14 3.42
N VAL A 147 -7.07 7.08 4.41
CA VAL A 147 -6.52 5.81 4.87
C VAL A 147 -7.27 5.54 6.13
N THR A 148 -8.33 4.75 6.01
CA THR A 148 -9.11 4.29 7.17
C THR A 148 -8.22 3.52 8.16
N ASN A 149 -7.07 2.99 7.71
CA ASN A 149 -6.05 2.38 8.56
C ASN A 149 -4.63 2.89 8.26
N LYS A 150 -4.10 3.78 9.10
CA LYS A 150 -2.69 4.25 9.08
C LYS A 150 -1.65 3.16 9.38
N ALA A 151 -2.08 1.90 9.38
CA ALA A 151 -1.33 0.70 9.68
C ALA A 151 -1.80 -0.41 8.73
N ILE A 152 -0.94 -0.83 7.80
CA ILE A 152 -1.22 -1.96 6.90
C ILE A 152 -0.73 -3.24 7.57
N THR A 153 -1.65 -4.17 7.84
CA THR A 153 -1.31 -5.53 8.24
C THR A 153 -1.60 -6.45 7.06
N CYS A 154 -0.58 -7.21 6.66
CA CYS A 154 -0.80 -8.33 5.76
C CYS A 154 -1.24 -9.45 6.70
N SER A 155 -2.55 -9.70 6.81
CA SER A 155 -2.98 -10.99 7.35
C SER A 155 -2.38 -12.02 6.40
N GLU A 156 -1.36 -12.74 6.86
CA GLU A 156 -0.87 -13.90 6.13
C GLU A 156 -2.10 -14.80 5.93
N ILE A 157 -2.50 -15.01 4.67
CA ILE A 157 -3.01 -16.34 4.34
C ILE A 157 -1.86 -17.23 4.78
N ALA A 158 -2.06 -17.98 5.86
CA ALA A 158 -1.09 -18.96 6.30
C ALA A 158 -0.64 -19.74 5.05
N PRO A 159 0.67 -19.95 4.83
CA PRO A 159 1.08 -20.87 3.79
C PRO A 159 0.32 -22.17 4.04
N ILE A 160 -0.53 -22.56 3.08
CA ILE A 160 -1.18 -23.86 3.08
C ILE A 160 -0.02 -24.85 2.98
N ILE A 161 0.33 -25.47 4.10
CA ILE A 161 1.20 -26.64 4.15
C ILE A 161 0.34 -27.85 3.80
#